data_AF-A0A4R5EGG8-F1
#
_entry.id   AF-A0A4R5EGG8-F1
#
_cell.length_a   1.000
_cell.length_b   1.000
_cell.length_c   1.000
_cell.angle_alpha   90.00
_cell.angle_beta   90.00
_cell.angle_gamma   90.00
#
_symmetry.space_group_name_H-M   'P 1'
#
loop_
_entity.id
_entity.type
_entity.pdbx_description
1 polymer ?
#
loop_
_entity_poly.entity_id
_entity_poly.type
_entity_poly.pdbx_seq_one_letter_code
_entity_poly.pdbx_strand_id
1 'polypeptide(L)'
;MVEDQRELRVFLHLAQTLSFGRTSQDCHVSPATLTRLVQRLEARLGQRLFDRGPRQVALTAEGRRFREYAVAALDLWNAYRQGDVDPGEL
;
A
#
# COMPACT_ATOMS: atom_id res chain seq x y z
N MET A 1 9.80 -8.68 9.33
CA MET A 1 9.59 -7.26 8.97
C MET A 1 9.75 -6.95 7.48
N VAL A 2 10.34 -7.84 6.65
CA VAL A 2 10.54 -7.60 5.19
C VAL A 2 9.25 -7.73 4.35
N GLU A 3 8.23 -8.42 4.86
CA GLU A 3 6.99 -8.70 4.13
C GLU A 3 6.11 -7.46 3.90
N ASP A 4 6.21 -6.47 4.80
CA ASP A 4 5.34 -5.28 4.82
C ASP A 4 5.58 -4.34 3.62
N GLN A 5 6.82 -4.24 3.11
CA GLN A 5 7.11 -3.31 2.00
C GLN A 5 6.48 -3.72 0.67
N ARG A 6 6.43 -5.02 0.38
CA ARG A 6 5.76 -5.52 -0.83
C ARG A 6 4.27 -5.24 -0.72
N GLU A 7 3.69 -5.43 0.48
CA GLU A 7 2.30 -5.12 0.74
C GLU A 7 1.99 -3.63 0.53
N LEU A 8 2.85 -2.73 1.04
CA LEU A 8 2.73 -1.28 0.84
C LEU A 8 2.83 -0.88 -0.63
N ARG A 9 3.80 -1.43 -1.39
CA ARG A 9 3.94 -1.14 -2.83
C ARG A 9 2.72 -1.57 -3.63
N VAL A 10 2.21 -2.77 -3.36
CA VAL A 10 1.02 -3.31 -4.00
C VAL A 10 -0.21 -2.48 -3.64
N PHE A 11 -0.36 -2.07 -2.37
CA PHE A 11 -1.40 -1.16 -1.94
C PHE A 11 -1.33 0.20 -2.66
N LEU A 12 -0.14 0.81 -2.73
CA LEU A 12 0.05 2.10 -3.43
C LEU A 12 -0.31 2.00 -4.90
N HIS A 13 0.05 0.89 -5.56
CA HIS A 13 -0.30 0.66 -6.95
C HIS A 13 -1.82 0.49 -7.13
N LEU A 14 -2.49 -0.21 -6.21
CA LEU A 14 -3.95 -0.28 -6.18
C LEU A 14 -4.61 1.07 -5.94
N ALA A 15 -4.03 1.88 -5.05
CA ALA A 15 -4.48 3.23 -4.74
C ALA A 15 -4.37 4.18 -5.96
N GLN A 16 -3.40 3.95 -6.84
CA GLN A 16 -3.22 4.72 -8.07
C GLN A 16 -4.15 4.25 -9.21
N THR A 17 -4.25 2.94 -9.41
CA THR A 17 -5.02 2.39 -10.53
C THR A 17 -6.51 2.27 -10.25
N LEU A 18 -6.91 2.22 -8.96
CA LEU A 18 -8.27 1.96 -8.49
C LEU A 18 -8.91 0.73 -9.16
N SER A 19 -8.08 -0.25 -9.52
CA SER A 19 -8.51 -1.46 -10.23
C SER A 19 -7.74 -2.68 -9.73
N PHE A 20 -8.46 -3.60 -9.09
CA PHE A 20 -7.88 -4.86 -8.61
C PHE A 20 -7.35 -5.72 -9.77
N GLY A 21 -8.06 -5.74 -10.91
CA GLY A 21 -7.64 -6.50 -12.09
C GLY A 21 -6.35 -5.95 -12.69
N ARG A 22 -6.27 -4.62 -12.88
CA ARG A 22 -5.06 -3.98 -13.40
C ARG A 22 -3.89 -4.13 -12.45
N THR A 23 -4.10 -3.84 -11.16
CA THR A 23 -3.06 -4.02 -10.14
C THR A 23 -2.54 -5.45 -10.06
N SER A 24 -3.44 -6.44 -10.16
CA SER A 24 -3.08 -7.85 -10.15
C SER A 24 -2.11 -8.19 -11.29
N GLN A 25 -2.36 -7.66 -12.49
CA GLN A 25 -1.50 -7.84 -13.66
C GLN A 25 -0.16 -7.11 -13.50
N ASP A 26 -0.19 -5.82 -13.20
CA ASP A 26 1.01 -4.99 -13.08
C ASP A 26 1.94 -5.47 -11.95
N CYS A 27 1.38 -5.82 -10.78
CA CYS A 27 2.16 -6.27 -9.62
C CYS A 27 2.46 -7.78 -9.63
N HIS A 28 2.06 -8.51 -10.67
CA HIS A 28 2.23 -9.98 -10.77
C HIS A 28 1.72 -10.71 -9.51
N VAL A 29 0.55 -10.31 -9.02
CA VAL A 29 -0.10 -10.92 -7.85
C VAL A 29 -1.47 -11.41 -8.23
N SER A 30 -1.84 -12.62 -7.80
CA SER A 30 -3.19 -13.14 -8.03
C SER A 30 -4.24 -12.22 -7.40
N PRO A 31 -5.43 -12.06 -8.00
CA PRO A 31 -6.49 -11.19 -7.47
C PRO A 31 -6.95 -11.63 -6.07
N ALA A 32 -6.89 -12.94 -5.77
CA ALA A 32 -7.13 -13.49 -4.44
C ALA A 32 -6.08 -13.00 -3.42
N THR A 33 -4.80 -13.01 -3.80
CA THR A 33 -3.70 -12.51 -2.95
C THR A 33 -3.83 -11.01 -2.70
N LEU A 34 -4.13 -10.24 -3.74
CA LEU A 34 -4.36 -8.79 -3.62
C LEU A 34 -5.52 -8.48 -2.67
N THR A 35 -6.63 -9.21 -2.80
CA THR A 35 -7.80 -9.05 -1.92
C THR A 35 -7.46 -9.36 -0.47
N ARG A 36 -6.75 -10.47 -0.21
CA ARG A 36 -6.35 -10.87 1.15
C ARG A 36 -5.39 -9.87 1.78
N LEU A 37 -4.45 -9.34 1.00
CA LEU A 37 -3.52 -8.29 1.42
C LEU A 37 -4.30 -7.04 1.87
N VAL A 38 -5.21 -6.54 1.04
CA VAL A 38 -6.04 -5.37 1.39
C VAL A 38 -6.88 -5.65 2.62
N GLN A 39 -7.54 -6.81 2.70
CA GLN A 39 -8.33 -7.20 3.87
C GLN A 39 -7.49 -7.27 5.15
N ARG A 40 -6.26 -7.75 5.07
CA ARG A 40 -5.34 -7.82 6.21
C ARG A 40 -4.93 -6.42 6.69
N LEU A 41 -4.66 -5.51 5.75
CA LEU A 41 -4.41 -4.11 6.08
C LEU A 41 -5.63 -3.48 6.74
N GLU A 42 -6.80 -3.60 6.12
CA GLU A 42 -8.08 -3.09 6.65
C GLU A 42 -8.37 -3.64 8.06
N ALA A 43 -8.10 -4.94 8.29
CA ALA A 43 -8.28 -5.57 9.60
C ALA A 43 -7.29 -5.06 10.66
N ARG A 44 -6.02 -4.83 10.29
CA ARG A 44 -5.00 -4.27 11.21
C ARG A 44 -5.32 -2.82 11.60
N LEU A 45 -5.85 -2.05 10.65
CA LEU A 45 -6.22 -0.64 10.84
C LEU A 45 -7.60 -0.47 11.47
N GLY A 46 -8.42 -1.53 11.48
CA GLY A 46 -9.82 -1.47 11.90
C GLY A 46 -10.70 -0.59 11.01
N GLN A 47 -10.19 -0.19 9.84
CA GLN A 47 -10.83 0.79 8.95
C GLN A 47 -10.71 0.35 7.50
N ARG A 48 -11.74 0.66 6.70
CA ARG A 48 -11.76 0.34 5.27
C ARG A 48 -10.88 1.34 4.53
N LEU A 49 -9.95 0.84 3.71
CA LEU A 49 -9.06 1.66 2.90
C LEU A 49 -9.65 1.91 1.51
N PHE A 50 -10.46 0.98 1.03
CA PHE A 50 -11.13 1.08 -0.27
C PHE A 50 -12.64 0.94 -0.15
N ASP A 51 -13.34 1.86 -0.80
CA ASP A 51 -14.75 1.75 -1.07
C ASP A 51 -14.97 0.97 -2.37
N ARG A 52 -15.67 -0.15 -2.25
CA ARG A 52 -15.95 -1.06 -3.36
C ARG A 52 -17.38 -0.80 -3.81
N GLY A 53 -17.55 0.23 -4.63
CA GLY A 53 -18.84 0.55 -5.23
C GLY A 53 -19.19 -0.41 -6.38
N PRO A 54 -20.47 -0.50 -6.78
CA PRO A 54 -20.92 -1.35 -7.88
C PRO A 54 -20.37 -0.93 -9.26
N ARG A 55 -19.82 0.28 -9.37
CA ARG A 55 -19.28 0.84 -10.63
C ARG A 55 -17.79 1.15 -10.59
N GLN A 56 -17.20 1.38 -9.43
CA GLN A 56 -15.76 1.61 -9.31
C GLN A 56 -15.26 1.34 -7.89
N VAL A 57 -13.94 1.14 -7.79
CA VAL A 57 -13.21 1.20 -6.53
C VAL A 57 -12.75 2.64 -6.31
N ALA A 58 -12.83 3.11 -5.07
CA ALA A 58 -12.34 4.42 -4.65
C ALA A 58 -11.57 4.29 -3.33
N LEU A 59 -10.64 5.22 -3.08
CA LEU A 59 -10.00 5.33 -1.77
C LEU A 59 -10.94 6.02 -0.79
N THR A 60 -11.03 5.49 0.43
CA THR A 60 -11.70 6.16 1.54
C THR A 60 -10.83 7.31 2.07
N ALA A 61 -11.36 8.10 3.02
CA ALA A 61 -10.57 9.11 3.71
C ALA A 61 -9.33 8.51 4.39
N GLU A 62 -9.49 7.36 5.06
CA GLU A 62 -8.38 6.62 5.67
C GLU A 62 -7.48 5.98 4.63
N GLY A 63 -8.03 5.49 3.51
CA GLY A 63 -7.26 5.02 2.37
C GLY A 63 -6.26 6.06 1.87
N ARG A 64 -6.69 7.34 1.79
CA ARG A 64 -5.82 8.46 1.41
C ARG A 64 -4.72 8.72 2.45
N ARG A 65 -5.07 8.79 3.74
CA ARG A 65 -4.07 8.97 4.81
C ARG A 65 -3.05 7.83 4.85
N PHE A 66 -3.53 6.59 4.72
CA PHE A 66 -2.66 5.42 4.70
C PHE A 66 -1.76 5.39 3.46
N ARG A 67 -2.23 5.90 2.31
CA ARG A 67 -1.39 6.10 1.12
C ARG A 67 -0.24 7.06 1.40
N GLU A 68 -0.51 8.21 2.03
CA GLU A 68 0.55 9.17 2.38
C GLU A 68 1.58 8.53 3.33
N TYR A 69 1.10 7.84 4.37
CA TYR A 69 1.94 7.07 5.27
C TYR A 69 2.79 6.01 4.53
N ALA A 70 2.18 5.24 3.64
CA ALA A 70 2.84 4.17 2.90
C ALA A 70 3.95 4.71 1.97
N VAL A 71 3.74 5.88 1.35
CA VAL A 71 4.78 6.56 0.55
C VAL A 71 5.93 6.98 1.46
N ALA A 72 5.66 7.70 2.56
CA ALA A 72 6.69 8.16 3.47
C ALA A 72 7.50 7.00 4.09
N ALA A 73 6.83 5.90 4.46
CA ALA A 73 7.47 4.72 5.02
C ALA A 73 8.41 4.03 4.01
N LEU A 74 7.99 3.93 2.74
CA LEU A 74 8.85 3.36 1.68
C LEU A 74 10.02 4.28 1.34
N ASP A 75 9.82 5.59 1.39
CA ASP A 75 10.86 6.59 1.15
C ASP A 75 11.93 6.55 2.24
N LEU A 76 11.51 6.60 3.51
CA LEU A 76 12.38 6.47 4.67
C LEU A 76 13.18 5.16 4.64
N TRP A 77 12.52 4.05 4.30
CA TRP A 77 13.21 2.78 4.12
C TRP A 77 14.25 2.84 2.99
N ASN A 78 13.91 3.47 1.87
CA ASN A 78 14.82 3.56 0.74
C ASN A 78 16.05 4.40 1.07
N ALA A 79 15.86 5.52 1.78
CA ALA A 79 16.95 6.35 2.31
C ALA A 79 17.87 5.56 3.26
N TYR A 80 17.29 4.83 4.22
CA TYR A 80 18.05 3.95 5.11
C TYR A 80 18.85 2.89 4.35
N ARG A 81 18.24 2.27 3.33
CA ARG A 81 18.89 1.23 2.52
C ARG A 81 19.99 1.78 1.60
N GLN A 82 19.84 3.01 1.10
CA GLN A 82 20.85 3.66 0.25
C GLN A 82 22.04 4.24 1.04
N GLY A 83 21.97 4.25 2.38
CA GLY A 83 23.04 4.79 3.22
C GLY A 83 23.04 6.32 3.29
N ASP A 84 21.92 6.97 2.95
CA ASP A 84 21.76 8.43 2.98
C ASP A 84 21.31 8.96 4.36
N VAL A 85 21.30 8.08 5.37
CA VAL A 85 21.18 8.46 6.77
C VAL A 85 22.57 8.40 7.36
N ASP A 86 23.25 9.54 7.38
CA ASP A 86 24.38 9.74 8.27
C ASP A 86 23.89 9.55 9.71
N PRO A 87 24.41 8.56 10.47
CA PRO A 87 24.00 8.32 11.86
C PRO A 87 24.55 9.39 12.83
N GLY A 88 24.89 10.59 12.35
CA GLY A 88 25.59 11.65 13.08
C GLY A 88 24.83 12.96 13.28
N GLU A 89 23.60 13.11 12.78
CA GLU A 89 22.81 14.34 12.93
C GLU A 89 21.48 14.09 13.69
N LEU A 90 21.60 13.66 14.95
CA LEU A 90 20.58 13.86 15.99
C LEU A 90 21.26 14.20 17.32
#